data_AF-A0AAW9ECX6-F1
#
_entry.id   AF-A0AAW9ECX6-F1
#
_cell.length_a   1.000
_cell.length_b   1.000
_cell.length_c   1.000
_cell.angle_alpha   90.00
_cell.angle_beta   90.00
_cell.angle_gamma   90.00
#
_symmetry.space_group_name_H-M   'P 1'
#
loop_
_entity.id
_entity.type
_entity.pdbx_description
1 polymer ?
#
loop_
_entity_poly.entity_id
_entity_poly.type
_entity_poly.pdbx_seq_one_letter_code
_entity_poly.pdbx_strand_id
1 'polypeptide(L)'
;LGTDHLGRDIFSRLMAATRVSLGSVMACLLLVLTLGLVIGGSAGLIGGRVDQATMRVADMFMTFPTSILSFFMVGVLGTGLTNVI
;
A
#
# COMPACT_ATOMS: atom_id res chain seq x y z
N LEU A 1 19.87 21.89 4.42
CA LEU A 1 20.10 20.57 3.80
C LEU A 1 21.52 20.61 3.23
N GLY A 2 22.40 19.73 3.67
CA GLY A 2 23.83 19.74 3.34
C GLY A 2 24.31 18.34 2.99
N THR A 3 25.57 18.02 3.30
CA THR A 3 26.13 16.70 3.03
C THR A 3 25.85 15.69 4.14
N ASP A 4 25.75 14.41 3.80
CA ASP A 4 25.74 13.32 4.78
C ASP A 4 27.14 13.09 5.38
N HIS A 5 27.24 12.10 6.28
CA HIS A 5 28.47 11.71 6.97
C HIS A 5 29.58 11.22 6.02
N LEU A 6 29.28 10.95 4.75
CA LEU A 6 30.24 10.62 3.69
C LEU A 6 30.49 11.80 2.74
N GLY A 7 29.96 13.00 3.02
CA GLY A 7 30.13 14.17 2.16
C GLY A 7 29.17 14.23 0.95
N ARG A 8 28.13 13.38 0.89
CA ARG A 8 27.18 13.36 -0.24
C ARG A 8 26.02 14.33 -0.02
N ASP A 9 25.64 15.08 -1.05
CA ASP A 9 24.53 16.04 -0.96
C ASP A 9 23.18 15.35 -0.66
N ILE A 10 22.55 15.73 0.44
CA ILE A 10 21.26 15.19 0.89
C ILE A 10 20.10 15.83 0.12
N PHE A 11 20.22 17.11 -0.24
CA PHE A 11 19.14 17.85 -0.89
C PHE A 11 18.75 17.23 -2.24
N SER A 12 19.74 16.99 -3.10
CA SER A 12 19.57 16.35 -4.41
C SER A 12 18.98 14.94 -4.28
N ARG A 13 19.43 14.16 -3.28
CA ARG A 13 18.90 12.81 -3.02
C ARG A 13 17.45 12.82 -2.57
N LEU A 14 17.07 13.76 -1.70
CA LEU A 14 15.69 13.92 -1.28
C LEU A 14 14.80 14.31 -2.46
N MET A 15 15.22 15.28 -3.27
CA MET A 15 14.45 15.68 -4.45
C MET A 15 14.23 14.51 -5.43
N ALA A 16 15.26 13.67 -5.63
CA ALA A 16 15.14 12.46 -6.44
C ALA A 16 14.19 11.43 -5.81
N ALA A 17 14.31 11.17 -4.51
CA ALA A 17 13.48 10.19 -3.80
C ALA A 17 12.01 10.62 -3.72
N THR A 18 11.73 11.91 -3.51
CA THR A 18 10.37 12.44 -3.42
C THR A 18 9.56 12.13 -4.67
N ARG A 19 10.14 12.27 -5.87
CA ARG A 19 9.42 11.99 -7.13
C ARG A 19 8.99 10.52 -7.21
N VAL A 20 9.89 9.60 -6.85
CA VAL A 20 9.61 8.16 -6.86
C VAL A 20 8.58 7.81 -5.78
N SER A 21 8.76 8.33 -4.56
CA SER A 21 7.88 8.03 -3.42
C SER A 21 6.46 8.60 -3.60
N LEU A 22 6.32 9.82 -4.11
CA LEU A 22 4.99 10.37 -4.41
C LEU A 22 4.31 9.60 -5.53
N GLY A 23 5.06 9.27 -6.58
CA GLY A 23 4.53 8.53 -7.73
C GLY A 23 3.98 7.16 -7.33
N SER A 24 4.73 6.39 -6.54
CA SER A 24 4.31 5.06 -6.09
C SER A 24 3.10 5.14 -5.15
N VAL A 25 3.12 6.04 -4.16
CA VAL A 25 2.00 6.18 -3.20
C VAL A 25 0.73 6.63 -3.91
N MET A 26 0.83 7.56 -4.86
CA MET A 26 -0.33 8.01 -5.63
C MET A 26 -0.96 6.86 -6.43
N ALA A 27 -0.14 6.02 -7.07
CA ALA A 27 -0.62 4.85 -7.81
C ALA A 27 -1.32 3.84 -6.89
N CYS A 28 -0.69 3.50 -5.75
CA CYS A 28 -1.30 2.61 -4.75
C CYS A 28 -2.63 3.16 -4.23
N LEU A 29 -2.70 4.45 -3.90
CA LEU A 29 -3.92 5.08 -3.39
C LEU A 29 -5.06 5.03 -4.41
N LEU A 30 -4.78 5.31 -5.68
CA LEU A 30 -5.80 5.22 -6.73
C LEU A 30 -6.34 3.80 -6.88
N LEU A 31 -5.48 2.78 -6.82
CA LEU A 31 -5.89 1.38 -6.88
C LEU A 31 -6.71 0.98 -5.65
N VAL A 32 -6.24 1.33 -4.45
CA VAL A 32 -6.96 1.01 -3.20
C VAL A 32 -8.31 1.72 -3.14
N LEU A 33 -8.38 2.98 -3.57
CA LEU A 33 -9.63 3.73 -3.60
C LEU A 33 -10.62 3.13 -4.61
N THR A 34 -10.17 2.84 -5.84
CA THR A 34 -11.05 2.26 -6.86
C THR A 34 -11.57 0.89 -6.43
N LEU A 35 -10.70 0.00 -5.97
CA LEU A 35 -11.10 -1.32 -5.48
C LEU A 35 -11.97 -1.23 -4.22
N GLY A 36 -11.59 -0.40 -3.26
CA GLY A 36 -12.33 -0.21 -2.01
C GLY A 36 -13.72 0.37 -2.23
N LEU A 37 -13.86 1.34 -3.15
CA LEU A 37 -15.16 1.89 -3.52
C LEU A 37 -16.04 0.88 -4.25
N VAL A 38 -15.48 0.06 -5.14
CA VAL A 38 -16.24 -0.98 -5.85
C VAL A 38 -16.70 -2.06 -4.87
N ILE A 39 -15.79 -2.59 -4.06
CA ILE A 39 -16.08 -3.69 -3.12
C ILE A 39 -16.97 -3.17 -1.99
N GLY A 40 -16.53 -2.14 -1.28
CA GLY A 40 -17.27 -1.56 -0.15
C GLY A 40 -18.60 -0.94 -0.58
N GLY A 41 -18.64 -0.28 -1.74
CA GLY A 41 -19.88 0.23 -2.33
C GLY A 41 -20.85 -0.89 -2.68
N SER A 42 -20.39 -1.99 -3.27
CA SER A 42 -21.25 -3.15 -3.55
C SER A 42 -21.79 -3.81 -2.29
N ALA A 43 -20.97 -3.94 -1.25
CA ALA A 43 -21.38 -4.45 0.05
C ALA A 43 -22.45 -3.55 0.71
N GLY A 44 -22.23 -2.22 0.70
CA GLY A 44 -23.14 -1.25 1.29
C GLY A 44 -24.46 -1.06 0.53
N LEU A 45 -24.46 -1.20 -0.80
CA LEU A 45 -25.66 -1.03 -1.62
C LEU A 45 -26.56 -2.27 -1.65
N ILE A 46 -25.98 -3.47 -1.78
CA ILE A 46 -26.74 -4.73 -1.87
C ILE A 46 -27.12 -5.22 -0.46
N GLY A 47 -26.24 -5.01 0.51
CA GLY A 47 -26.41 -5.50 1.88
C GLY A 47 -26.48 -7.03 1.98
N GLY A 48 -26.86 -7.51 3.17
CA GLY A 48 -27.13 -8.94 3.41
C GLY A 48 -25.89 -9.83 3.28
N ARG A 49 -25.96 -10.84 2.40
CA ARG A 49 -24.92 -11.88 2.28
C ARG A 49 -23.60 -11.35 1.72
N VAL A 50 -23.65 -10.36 0.83
CA VAL A 50 -22.45 -9.76 0.22
C VAL A 50 -21.68 -8.95 1.25
N ASP A 51 -22.39 -8.17 2.06
CA ASP A 51 -21.82 -7.43 3.18
C ASP A 51 -21.17 -8.35 4.22
N GLN A 52 -21.89 -9.40 4.66
CA GLN A 52 -21.33 -10.39 5.60
C GLN A 52 -20.09 -11.10 5.07
N ALA A 53 -20.07 -11.48 3.78
CA ALA A 53 -18.90 -12.09 3.16
C ALA A 53 -17.71 -11.11 3.14
N THR A 54 -17.96 -9.86 2.76
CA THR A 54 -16.94 -8.81 2.68
C THR A 54 -16.36 -8.49 4.05
N MET A 55 -17.21 -8.33 5.07
CA MET A 55 -16.78 -8.10 6.45
C MET A 55 -15.95 -9.27 7.00
N ARG A 56 -16.35 -10.52 6.74
CA ARG A 56 -15.55 -11.68 7.20
C ARG A 56 -14.16 -11.71 6.59
N VAL A 57 -14.04 -11.40 5.31
CA VAL A 57 -12.73 -11.33 4.65
C VAL A 57 -11.91 -10.20 5.27
N ALA A 58 -12.50 -9.03 5.50
CA ALA A 58 -11.82 -7.90 6.14
C ALA A 58 -11.34 -8.25 7.57
N ASP A 59 -12.17 -8.91 8.38
CA ASP A 59 -11.84 -9.33 9.73
C ASP A 59 -10.66 -10.35 9.75
N MET A 60 -10.63 -11.27 8.77
CA MET A 60 -9.50 -12.20 8.62
C MET A 60 -8.19 -11.46 8.39
N PHE A 61 -8.16 -10.44 7.52
CA PHE A 61 -6.96 -9.65 7.28
C PHE A 61 -6.57 -8.76 8.46
N MET A 62 -7.54 -8.14 9.14
CA MET A 62 -7.33 -7.31 10.34
C MET A 62 -6.73 -8.08 11.52
N THR A 63 -6.94 -9.40 11.57
CA THR A 63 -6.38 -10.25 12.63
C THR A 63 -4.85 -10.40 12.51
N PHE A 64 -4.29 -10.24 11.31
CA PHE A 64 -2.85 -10.30 11.10
C PHE A 64 -2.22 -8.91 11.29
N PRO A 65 -1.14 -8.79 12.08
CA PRO A 65 -0.40 -7.53 12.14
C PRO A 65 0.21 -7.23 10.77
N THR A 66 0.06 -5.98 10.32
CA THR A 66 0.44 -5.52 8.97
C THR A 66 1.91 -5.79 8.64
N SER A 67 2.80 -5.77 9.63
CA SER A 67 4.22 -6.08 9.46
C SER A 67 4.45 -7.52 9.00
N ILE A 68 3.71 -8.50 9.57
CA ILE A 68 3.86 -9.91 9.18
C ILE A 68 3.41 -10.10 7.73
N LEU A 69 2.27 -9.53 7.36
CA LEU A 69 1.75 -9.61 6.00
C LEU A 69 2.70 -8.95 4.99
N SER A 70 3.31 -7.82 5.37
CA SER A 70 4.32 -7.13 4.56
C SER A 70 5.53 -8.03 4.30
N PHE A 71 6.09 -8.69 5.33
CA PHE A 71 7.22 -9.59 5.14
C PHE A 71 6.87 -10.83 4.32
N PHE A 72 5.67 -11.37 4.51
CA PHE A 72 5.16 -12.47 3.68
C PHE A 72 5.11 -12.06 2.20
N MET A 73 4.56 -10.90 1.88
CA MET A 73 4.49 -10.39 0.50
C MET A 73 5.88 -10.17 -0.10
N VAL A 74 6.81 -9.59 0.66
CA VAL A 74 8.22 -9.44 0.22
C VAL A 74 8.87 -10.80 -0.03
N GLY A 75 8.58 -11.81 0.80
CA GLY A 75 9.09 -13.16 0.63
C GLY A 75 8.54 -13.88 -0.61
N VAL A 76 7.27 -13.66 -0.95
CA VAL A 76 6.60 -14.32 -2.09
C VAL A 76 6.87 -13.61 -3.42
N LEU A 77 6.78 -12.28 -3.46
CA LEU A 77 6.93 -11.50 -4.69
C LEU A 77 8.38 -11.08 -4.97
N GLY A 78 9.25 -11.09 -3.95
CA GLY A 78 10.62 -10.60 -4.04
C GLY A 78 10.74 -9.09 -3.86
N THR A 79 11.98 -8.59 -3.80
CA THR A 79 12.28 -7.18 -3.51
C THR A 79 12.19 -6.30 -4.77
N GLY A 80 11.47 -5.19 -4.69
CA GLY A 80 11.41 -4.20 -5.78
C GLY A 80 10.20 -3.28 -5.68
N LEU A 81 10.33 -2.04 -6.16
CA LEU A 81 9.25 -1.05 -6.11
C LEU A 81 7.99 -1.51 -6.88
N THR A 82 8.18 -2.23 -7.98
CA THR A 82 7.07 -2.75 -8.79
C THR A 82 6.25 -3.81 -8.07
N ASN A 83 6.85 -4.55 -7.13
CA ASN A 83 6.16 -5.58 -6.37
C ASN A 83 5.42 -5.03 -5.14
N VAL A 84 5.73 -3.79 -4.76
CA VAL A 84 5.09 -3.09 -3.63
C VAL A 84 3.81 -2.39 -4.05
N ILE A 85 3.68 -2.03 -5.33
CA ILE A 85 2.49 -1.40 -5.93
C ILE A 85 1.54 -2.51 -6.40
#